data_AF-A0A927GSV5-F1
#
_entry.id   AF-A0A927GSV5-F1
#
_cell.length_a   1.000
_cell.length_b   1.000
_cell.length_c   1.000
_cell.angle_alpha   90.00
_cell.angle_beta   90.00
_cell.angle_gamma   90.00
#
_symmetry.space_group_name_H-M   'P 1'
#
loop_
_entity.id
_entity.type
_entity.pdbx_description
1 polymer ?
#
loop_
_entity_poly.entity_id
_entity_poly.type
_entity_poly.pdbx_seq_one_letter_code
_entity_poly.pdbx_strand_id
1 'polypeptide(L)'
;MKWAFRSWEPRGSYPPIRIRVPASPQYTPKQPASKAKLKEGLLELVERMKRTEATLSKESESRKMVHPGFGALHANEWFWLIPMHYSHHLAQLERLK
;
A
#
# COMPACT_ATOMS: atom_id res chain seq x y z
N MET A 1 11.34 -14.06 -4.50
CA MET A 1 10.18 -14.09 -5.43
C MET A 1 10.15 -12.75 -6.15
N LYS A 2 10.43 -12.71 -7.46
CA LYS A 2 10.42 -11.47 -8.25
C LYS A 2 9.07 -11.39 -8.96
N TRP A 3 8.19 -10.50 -8.51
CA TRP A 3 7.01 -10.13 -9.28
C TRP A 3 7.35 -8.85 -10.04
N ALA A 4 7.14 -8.85 -11.36
CA ALA A 4 7.44 -7.72 -12.24
C ALA A 4 6.13 -7.11 -12.73
N PHE A 5 5.46 -6.33 -11.89
CA PHE A 5 4.32 -5.51 -12.31
C PHE A 5 4.85 -4.24 -12.99
N ARG A 6 5.28 -4.35 -14.25
CA ARG A 6 5.87 -3.21 -15.01
C ARG A 6 4.85 -2.42 -15.84
N SER A 7 3.56 -2.73 -15.75
CA SER A 7 2.53 -2.09 -16.59
C SER A 7 1.12 -2.23 -15.98
N TRP A 8 0.79 -1.40 -14.99
CA TRP A 8 -0.58 -1.27 -14.51
C TRP A 8 -0.95 0.20 -14.31
N GLU A 9 -1.52 0.79 -15.36
CA GLU A 9 -2.26 2.05 -15.32
C GLU A 9 -3.73 1.70 -15.58
N PRO A 10 -4.64 1.99 -14.64
CA PRO A 10 -4.99 3.38 -14.31
C PRO A 10 -4.85 3.75 -12.81
N ARG A 11 -4.69 5.05 -12.55
CA ARG A 11 -4.73 5.66 -11.22
C ARG A 11 -5.95 5.16 -10.42
N GLY A 12 -5.69 4.56 -9.26
CA GLY A 12 -6.72 4.04 -8.35
C GLY A 12 -7.11 2.57 -8.56
N SER A 13 -6.58 1.90 -9.59
CA SER A 13 -6.82 0.48 -9.82
C SER A 13 -5.74 -0.39 -9.17
N TYR A 14 -6.05 -1.64 -8.82
CA TYR A 14 -5.11 -2.61 -8.24
C TYR A 14 -5.04 -3.88 -9.11
N PRO A 15 -3.90 -4.61 -9.13
CA PRO A 15 -3.77 -5.83 -9.91
C PRO A 15 -4.92 -6.83 -9.59
N PRO A 16 -5.69 -7.30 -10.59
CA PRO A 16 -6.83 -8.20 -10.39
C PRO A 16 -6.38 -9.65 -10.16
N ILE A 17 -5.35 -9.83 -9.33
CA ILE A 17 -4.73 -11.11 -9.01
C ILE A 17 -4.87 -11.39 -7.51
N ARG A 18 -4.93 -12.68 -7.16
CA ARG A 18 -4.99 -13.11 -5.76
C ARG A 18 -3.57 -13.30 -5.25
N ILE A 19 -3.12 -12.38 -4.42
CA ILE A 19 -1.82 -12.49 -3.75
C ILE A 19 -1.99 -13.41 -2.54
N ARG A 20 -1.17 -14.47 -2.47
CA ARG A 20 -1.04 -15.33 -1.29
C ARG A 20 0.38 -15.19 -0.77
N VAL A 21 0.51 -14.75 0.48
CA VAL A 21 1.78 -14.74 1.21
C VAL A 21 1.73 -15.83 2.29
N PRO A 22 2.84 -16.53 2.57
CA PRO A 22 2.90 -17.46 3.68
C PRO A 22 2.58 -16.76 5.01
N ALA A 23 1.83 -17.43 5.88
CA ALA A 23 1.56 -16.91 7.21
C ALA A 23 2.89 -16.76 7.99
N SER A 24 3.13 -15.57 8.50
CA SER A 24 4.29 -15.26 9.34
C SER A 24 3.95 -14.11 10.27
N PRO A 25 4.67 -13.91 11.40
CA PRO A 25 4.47 -12.73 12.23
C PRO A 25 4.61 -11.40 11.47
N GLN A 26 5.38 -11.40 10.37
CA GLN A 26 5.59 -10.23 9.51
C GLN A 26 4.39 -9.94 8.60
N TYR A 27 3.74 -10.97 8.06
CA TYR A 27 2.62 -10.83 7.12
C TYR A 27 1.24 -10.99 7.79
N THR A 28 1.20 -11.54 8.99
CA THR A 28 -0.01 -11.80 9.79
C THR A 28 0.26 -11.37 11.22
N PRO A 29 0.42 -10.05 11.47
CA PRO A 29 0.68 -9.54 12.81
C PRO A 29 -0.49 -9.83 13.76
N LYS A 30 -0.22 -9.86 15.07
CA LYS A 30 -1.26 -9.97 16.09
C LYS A 30 -2.26 -8.84 15.92
N GLN A 31 -3.55 -9.17 16.00
CA GLN A 31 -4.61 -8.16 16.03
C GLN A 31 -4.41 -7.24 17.24
N PRO A 32 -4.67 -5.94 17.10
CA PRO A 32 -4.62 -5.02 18.23
C PRO A 32 -5.72 -5.34 19.24
N ALA A 33 -5.56 -4.82 20.47
CA ALA A 33 -6.47 -5.08 21.58
C ALA A 33 -7.93 -4.62 21.35
N SER A 34 -8.17 -3.67 20.44
CA SER A 34 -9.52 -3.17 20.15
C SER A 34 -9.65 -2.53 18.77
N LYS A 35 -10.90 -2.45 18.28
CA LYS A 35 -11.25 -1.70 17.06
C LYS A 35 -10.98 -0.19 17.20
N ALA A 36 -11.04 0.36 18.41
CA ALA A 36 -10.74 1.77 18.66
C ALA A 36 -9.29 2.11 18.30
N LYS A 37 -8.33 1.24 18.69
CA LYS A 37 -6.91 1.40 18.32
C LYS A 37 -6.68 1.33 16.81
N LEU A 38 -7.46 0.51 16.09
CA LEU A 38 -7.42 0.49 14.62
C LEU A 38 -7.86 1.83 14.03
N LYS A 39 -8.96 2.39 14.53
CA LYS A 39 -9.49 3.68 14.05
C LYS A 39 -8.50 4.81 14.30
N GLU A 40 -7.90 4.86 15.49
CA GLU A 40 -6.86 5.83 15.84
C GLU A 40 -5.65 5.74 14.88
N GLY A 41 -5.10 4.54 14.68
CA GLY A 41 -3.98 4.34 13.76
C GLY A 41 -4.29 4.73 12.31
N LEU A 42 -5.54 4.54 11.85
CA LEU A 42 -5.97 4.99 10.51
C LEU A 42 -6.03 6.52 10.42
N LEU A 43 -6.49 7.22 11.47
CA LEU A 43 -6.48 8.68 11.51
C LEU A 43 -5.06 9.24 11.51
N GLU A 44 -4.16 8.64 12.30
CA GLU A 44 -2.74 8.99 12.30
C GLU A 44 -2.09 8.80 10.93
N LEU A 45 -2.42 7.70 10.23
CA LEU A 45 -1.94 7.46 8.87
C LEU A 45 -2.39 8.58 7.93
N VAL A 46 -3.65 8.99 7.98
CA VAL A 46 -4.17 10.08 7.12
C VAL A 46 -3.39 11.37 7.36
N GLU A 47 -3.13 11.73 8.61
CA GLU A 47 -2.34 12.93 8.93
C GLU A 47 -0.88 12.82 8.45
N ARG A 48 -0.28 11.62 8.54
CA ARG A 48 1.05 11.37 7.97
C ARG A 48 1.04 11.50 6.45
N MET A 49 0.03 10.94 5.78
CA MET A 49 -0.10 11.03 4.32
C MET A 49 -0.18 12.49 3.87
N LYS A 50 -0.99 13.34 4.51
CA LYS A 50 -1.07 14.78 4.19
C LYS A 50 0.29 15.49 4.30
N ARG A 51 1.04 15.22 5.37
CA ARG A 51 2.38 15.82 5.56
C ARG A 51 3.37 15.31 4.51
N THR A 52 3.33 14.02 4.19
CA THR A 52 4.20 13.43 3.16
C THR A 52 3.87 13.96 1.77
N GLU A 53 2.58 14.07 1.41
CA GLU A 53 2.15 14.60 0.12
C GLU A 53 2.70 16.01 -0.14
N ALA A 54 2.68 16.87 0.88
CA ALA A 54 3.23 18.23 0.79
C ALA A 54 4.74 18.28 0.47
N THR A 55 5.47 17.19 0.73
CA THR A 55 6.92 17.11 0.42
C THR A 55 7.21 16.45 -0.93
N LEU A 56 6.25 15.72 -1.51
CA LEU A 56 6.46 14.92 -2.72
C LEU A 56 6.73 15.73 -3.99
N SER A 57 6.16 16.94 -4.09
CA SER A 57 6.33 17.82 -5.27
C SER A 57 7.78 18.24 -5.51
N LYS A 58 8.65 18.06 -4.51
CA LYS A 58 10.08 18.43 -4.56
C LYS A 58 10.98 17.24 -4.91
N GLU A 59 10.44 16.03 -4.98
CA GLU A 59 11.24 14.82 -5.18
C GLU A 59 11.46 14.52 -6.66
N SER A 60 12.67 14.04 -6.99
CA SER A 60 13.01 13.64 -8.35
C SER A 60 12.52 12.23 -8.68
N GLU A 61 11.91 12.05 -9.85
CA GLU A 61 11.51 10.74 -10.38
C GLU A 61 12.71 9.82 -10.69
N SER A 62 13.91 10.38 -10.76
CA SER A 62 15.16 9.61 -10.96
C SER A 62 15.55 8.79 -9.72
N ARG A 63 15.09 9.20 -8.52
CA ARG A 63 15.38 8.50 -7.26
C ARG A 63 14.36 7.39 -7.05
N LYS A 64 14.81 6.15 -7.18
CA LYS A 64 13.95 4.97 -7.08
C LYS A 64 14.38 4.03 -5.95
N MET A 65 13.39 3.46 -5.27
CA MET A 65 13.58 2.40 -4.27
C MET A 65 12.80 1.15 -4.71
N VAL A 66 13.41 -0.03 -4.52
CA VAL A 66 12.83 -1.30 -4.96
C VAL A 66 11.68 -1.72 -4.05
N HIS A 67 10.46 -1.75 -4.60
CA HIS A 67 9.30 -2.41 -4.01
C HIS A 67 9.34 -3.93 -4.28
N PRO A 68 9.09 -4.79 -3.28
CA PRO A 68 9.18 -6.25 -3.43
C PRO A 68 8.32 -6.86 -4.55
N GLY A 69 7.17 -6.23 -4.84
CA GLY A 69 6.23 -6.68 -5.88
C GLY A 69 6.21 -5.84 -7.17
N PHE A 70 6.58 -4.56 -7.10
CA PHE A 70 6.35 -3.59 -8.20
C PHE A 70 7.67 -3.13 -8.85
N GLY A 71 8.82 -3.57 -8.32
CA GLY A 71 10.12 -3.18 -8.84
C GLY A 71 10.55 -1.79 -8.38
N ALA A 72 11.40 -1.12 -9.16
CA ALA A 72 11.95 0.17 -8.79
C ALA A 72 10.90 1.29 -8.96
N LEU A 73 10.45 1.86 -7.85
CA LEU A 73 9.45 2.92 -7.81
C LEU A 73 10.05 4.23 -7.29
N HIS A 74 9.63 5.36 -7.85
CA HIS A 74 9.95 6.69 -7.29
C HIS A 74 8.97 7.10 -6.18
N ALA A 75 9.23 8.23 -5.52
CA ALA A 75 8.50 8.65 -4.32
C ALA A 75 6.97 8.74 -4.51
N ASN A 76 6.51 9.36 -5.61
CA ASN A 76 5.09 9.44 -5.93
C ASN A 76 4.45 8.07 -6.15
N GLU A 77 5.12 7.16 -6.88
CA GLU A 77 4.61 5.81 -7.10
C GLU A 77 4.46 5.04 -5.78
N TRP A 78 5.45 5.12 -4.89
CA TRP A 78 5.36 4.56 -3.53
C TRP A 78 4.18 5.12 -2.75
N PHE A 79 3.96 6.43 -2.84
CA PHE A 79 2.84 7.09 -2.15
C PHE A 79 1.48 6.60 -2.68
N TRP A 80 1.34 6.46 -4.00
CA TRP A 80 0.10 5.97 -4.63
C TRP A 80 -0.22 4.50 -4.29
N LEU A 81 0.76 3.69 -3.88
CA LEU A 81 0.50 2.33 -3.41
C LEU A 81 -0.40 2.31 -2.16
N ILE A 82 -0.39 3.36 -1.33
CA ILE A 82 -1.16 3.41 -0.09
C ILE A 82 -2.67 3.32 -0.39
N PRO A 83 -3.31 4.28 -1.10
CA PRO A 83 -4.74 4.20 -1.40
C PRO A 83 -5.09 3.00 -2.28
N MET A 84 -4.21 2.59 -3.20
CA MET A 84 -4.41 1.38 -4.00
C MET A 84 -4.52 0.13 -3.12
N HIS A 85 -3.64 -0.02 -2.13
CA HIS A 85 -3.63 -1.18 -1.23
C HIS A 85 -4.88 -1.24 -0.35
N TYR A 86 -5.42 -0.08 0.07
CA TYR A 86 -6.71 -0.02 0.75
C TYR A 86 -7.85 -0.50 -0.15
N SER A 87 -7.93 -0.02 -1.39
CA SER A 87 -8.94 -0.47 -2.36
C SER A 87 -8.88 -1.99 -2.60
N HIS A 88 -7.67 -2.54 -2.70
CA HIS A 88 -7.45 -3.99 -2.80
C HIS A 88 -8.06 -4.74 -1.61
N HIS A 89 -7.79 -4.28 -0.38
CA HIS A 89 -8.30 -4.95 0.82
C HIS A 89 -9.81 -4.78 1.03
N LEU A 90 -10.40 -3.66 0.61
CA LEU A 90 -11.85 -3.50 0.63
C LEU A 90 -12.53 -4.51 -0.31
N ALA A 91 -12.01 -4.68 -1.52
CA ALA A 91 -12.52 -5.69 -2.45
C ALA A 91 -12.27 -7.13 -1.95
N GLN A 92 -11.14 -7.37 -1.28
CA GLN A 92 -10.89 -8.64 -0.61
C GLN A 92 -11.91 -8.91 0.51
N LEU A 93 -12.26 -7.91 1.31
CA LEU A 93 -13.24 -8.02 2.38
C LEU A 93 -14.62 -8.38 1.83
N GLU A 94 -15.10 -7.69 0.79
CA GLU A 94 -16.40 -8.00 0.17
C GLU A 94 -16.49 -9.43 -0.37
N ARG A 95 -15.36 -9.98 -0.83
CA ARG A 95 -15.29 -11.38 -1.31
C ARG A 95 -15.24 -12.43 -0.19
N LEU A 96 -14.79 -12.05 1.01
CA LEU A 96 -14.63 -12.97 2.16
C LEU A 96 -15.83 -12.97 3.11
N LYS A 97 -16.77 -12.02 2.95
CA LYS A 97 -18.10 -12.08 3.57
C LYS A 97 -18.91 -13.23 2.97
#